data_AF-A0A5C6E8K4-F1
#
_entry.id   AF-A0A5C6E8K4-F1
#
_cell.length_a   1.000
_cell.length_b   1.000
_cell.length_c   1.000
_cell.angle_alpha   90.00
_cell.angle_beta   90.00
_cell.angle_gamma   90.00
#
_symmetry.space_group_name_H-M   'P 1'
#
loop_
_entity.id
_entity.type
_entity.pdbx_description
1 polymer ?
#
loop_
_entity_poly.entity_id
_entity_poly.type
_entity_poly.pdbx_seq_one_letter_code
_entity_poly.pdbx_strand_id
1 'polypeptide(L)'
;MNASLESPSPSIENQREPANRRGLLIGAGYFSDFHLDAWQRCKRANIVAVCDLDATKANAAAKKYGIERSVTDIAEALALPDIDFIDVATGPTNRFELIQQVVPRRLPIICQKPLANDFAEATKILDRVRSADAPFMVHENFRFQPWYREIKRLLAKGVIGHRVHTMTMRTRMGDGWGPDAYLGRQPYFRTMPRLLIHETGVHFIDTFRFLAGEVTECSATTRRINDVIVGEDACVLTLQMEKGVTAIWDANRYNEFSGSDAGHDPRYTFGQFQVEADGGTISLATDGTITIDPLGKPAYQHAYTPSRHGFAGDCVLACQEHFLDVLDNRVACETSADEYQKTLLVVEAAYESAQRHRPVVSRFGISHSADDLDVKTGANAQTTQESGAARLGRVIDLTRPLTSTVPGVQVEPCKTIEKDGWNATTLSLYSHCGTHIDAPRHFLPNGKTLDALDLSVCSGAARLVNLADTPPRHLISVADVIDSIGDVFPDDRLIFRTDWHRRFGTSAYRDELPRISIELAHWLVEKQVALIGVEPPSVADVNNKVELTDVHQTLFRGGVTIVEGLVNLDQLPPSEFQFIAVPLNIVGGDGCPVRAIAIVNDEVSG
;
A
#
# COMPACT_ATOMS: atom_id res chain seq x y z
N MET A 1 33.38 -58.00 -14.57
CA MET A 1 32.60 -56.78 -14.87
C MET A 1 31.43 -56.73 -13.92
N ASN A 2 31.49 -55.81 -12.95
CA ASN A 2 30.39 -55.04 -12.36
C ASN A 2 30.96 -54.41 -11.10
N ALA A 3 31.46 -53.18 -11.27
CA ALA A 3 31.83 -52.30 -10.20
C ALA A 3 30.55 -51.79 -9.54
N SER A 4 30.41 -52.03 -8.24
CA SER A 4 29.40 -51.42 -7.40
C SER A 4 29.79 -49.96 -7.18
N LEU A 5 28.98 -49.04 -7.68
CA LEU A 5 29.09 -47.61 -7.43
C LEU A 5 28.61 -47.34 -6.01
N GLU A 6 29.54 -47.10 -5.09
CA GLU A 6 29.26 -46.49 -3.79
C GLU A 6 28.88 -45.02 -4.02
N SER A 7 27.69 -44.65 -3.56
CA SER A 7 27.25 -43.25 -3.47
C SER A 7 28.05 -42.53 -2.38
N PRO A 8 28.59 -41.32 -2.61
CA PRO A 8 29.28 -40.59 -1.57
C PRO A 8 28.29 -40.13 -0.50
N SER A 9 28.61 -40.46 0.76
CA SER A 9 27.93 -39.95 1.95
C SER A 9 27.93 -38.41 1.95
N PRO A 10 26.83 -37.75 2.36
CA PRO A 10 26.82 -36.30 2.50
C PRO A 10 27.87 -35.91 3.53
N SER A 11 28.79 -35.02 3.12
CA SER A 11 29.74 -34.38 4.02
C SER A 11 28.99 -33.74 5.19
N ILE A 12 29.46 -34.03 6.40
CA ILE A 12 28.98 -33.43 7.65
C ILE A 12 29.06 -31.91 7.50
N GLU A 13 27.91 -31.27 7.26
CA GLU A 13 27.78 -29.82 7.42
C GLU A 13 28.09 -29.48 8.87
N ASN A 14 28.98 -28.52 9.04
CA ASN A 14 29.43 -27.99 10.31
C ASN A 14 28.27 -27.25 11.00
N GLN A 15 27.29 -27.97 11.56
CA GLN A 15 26.24 -27.39 12.37
C GLN A 15 26.86 -26.93 13.69
N ARG A 16 27.28 -25.66 13.73
CA ARG A 16 27.69 -24.98 14.96
C ARG A 16 26.57 -25.09 15.99
N GLU A 17 26.94 -25.30 17.25
CA GLU A 17 25.95 -25.34 18.33
C GLU A 17 25.07 -24.07 18.32
N PRO A 18 23.75 -24.18 18.53
CA PRO A 18 22.80 -23.05 18.48
C PRO A 18 23.09 -21.91 19.47
N ALA A 19 24.08 -22.06 20.36
CA ALA A 19 24.39 -21.15 21.44
C ALA A 19 25.41 -20.05 21.08
N ASN A 20 25.94 -19.98 19.85
CA ASN A 20 26.93 -18.96 19.50
C ASN A 20 26.92 -18.54 18.00
N ARG A 21 25.77 -18.06 17.52
CA ARG A 21 25.62 -17.54 16.15
C ARG A 21 26.45 -16.26 15.94
N ARG A 22 27.09 -16.12 14.78
CA ARG A 22 27.95 -14.98 14.45
C ARG A 22 27.25 -14.08 13.43
N GLY A 23 26.90 -12.86 13.83
CA GLY A 23 26.20 -11.90 12.98
C GLY A 23 27.10 -10.84 12.35
N LEU A 24 26.75 -10.41 11.15
CA LEU A 24 27.23 -9.18 10.52
C LEU A 24 26.14 -8.11 10.62
N LEU A 25 26.44 -6.96 11.21
CA LEU A 25 25.53 -5.81 11.21
C LEU A 25 25.91 -4.81 10.11
N ILE A 26 24.94 -4.37 9.31
CA ILE A 26 25.11 -3.37 8.25
C ILE A 26 24.25 -2.15 8.58
N GLY A 27 24.91 -1.01 8.81
CA GLY A 27 24.30 0.26 9.19
C GLY A 27 24.43 0.56 10.68
N ALA A 28 25.32 1.48 11.04
CA ALA A 28 25.60 1.95 12.40
C ALA A 28 24.94 3.32 12.67
N GLY A 29 23.65 3.43 12.33
CA GLY A 29 22.84 4.63 12.53
C GLY A 29 22.27 4.80 13.95
N TYR A 30 21.24 5.63 14.09
CA TYR A 30 20.60 5.88 15.39
C TYR A 30 19.97 4.62 15.99
N PHE A 31 19.15 3.90 15.21
CA PHE A 31 18.38 2.77 15.75
C PHE A 31 19.21 1.48 15.88
N SER A 32 20.30 1.34 15.14
CA SER A 32 21.20 0.19 15.27
C SER A 32 21.86 0.10 16.65
N ASP A 33 21.91 1.20 17.41
CA ASP A 33 22.39 1.20 18.79
C ASP A 33 21.53 0.28 19.68
N PHE A 34 20.20 0.28 19.48
CA PHE A 34 19.30 -0.64 20.16
C PHE A 34 19.47 -2.09 19.70
N HIS A 35 19.76 -2.31 18.41
CA HIS A 35 20.05 -3.65 17.89
C HIS A 35 21.33 -4.20 18.51
N LEU A 36 22.41 -3.41 18.54
CA LEU A 36 23.70 -3.81 19.09
C LEU A 36 23.66 -4.03 20.60
N ASP A 37 22.93 -3.17 21.34
CA ASP A 37 22.67 -3.38 22.76
C ASP A 37 21.96 -4.71 23.04
N ALA A 38 20.91 -5.01 22.27
CA ALA A 38 20.19 -6.26 22.39
C ALA A 38 21.05 -7.47 22.00
N TRP A 39 21.81 -7.39 20.91
CA TRP A 39 22.72 -8.47 20.52
C TRP A 39 23.83 -8.71 21.55
N GLN A 40 24.37 -7.66 22.16
CA GLN A 40 25.38 -7.79 23.21
C GLN A 40 24.83 -8.50 24.46
N ARG A 41 23.54 -8.35 24.75
CA ARG A 41 22.86 -9.03 25.86
C ARG A 41 22.35 -10.42 25.48
N CYS A 42 22.22 -10.72 24.18
CA CYS A 42 21.78 -12.02 23.69
C CYS A 42 22.83 -13.09 23.97
N LYS A 43 22.44 -14.18 24.62
CA LYS A 43 23.38 -15.28 24.96
C LYS A 43 23.65 -16.25 23.82
N ARG A 44 22.87 -16.17 22.73
CA ARG A 44 22.86 -17.14 21.62
C ARG A 44 23.58 -16.62 20.37
N ALA A 45 23.91 -15.34 20.32
CA ALA A 45 24.50 -14.70 19.16
C ALA A 45 25.47 -13.59 19.55
N ASN A 46 26.46 -13.34 18.70
CA ASN A 46 27.42 -12.25 18.82
C ASN A 46 27.60 -11.55 17.47
N ILE A 47 27.61 -10.23 17.46
CA ILE A 47 27.97 -9.46 16.26
C ILE A 47 29.50 -9.41 16.15
N VAL A 48 30.03 -9.98 15.07
CA VAL A 48 31.49 -10.13 14.86
C VAL A 48 32.06 -9.09 13.92
N ALA A 49 31.18 -8.43 13.14
CA ALA A 49 31.55 -7.34 12.26
C ALA A 49 30.42 -6.31 12.16
N VAL A 50 30.80 -5.04 12.02
CA VAL A 50 29.90 -3.93 11.68
C VAL A 50 30.37 -3.25 10.41
N CYS A 51 29.44 -2.98 9.49
CA CYS A 51 29.67 -2.29 8.23
C CYS A 51 28.86 -0.99 8.19
N ASP A 52 29.51 0.15 7.93
CA ASP A 52 28.84 1.41 7.62
C ASP A 52 29.68 2.21 6.62
N LEU A 53 29.05 2.91 5.68
CA LEU A 53 29.76 3.78 4.72
C LEU A 53 30.57 4.88 5.43
N ASP A 54 30.13 5.30 6.62
CA ASP A 54 30.84 6.23 7.49
C ASP A 54 31.75 5.47 8.47
N ALA A 55 33.06 5.51 8.19
CA ALA A 55 34.09 4.91 9.04
C ALA A 55 33.99 5.36 10.51
N THR A 56 33.56 6.60 10.76
CA THR A 56 33.43 7.14 12.11
C THR A 56 32.35 6.39 12.89
N LYS A 57 31.20 6.14 12.25
CA LYS A 57 30.09 5.40 12.85
C LYS A 57 30.43 3.93 13.06
N ALA A 58 31.00 3.27 12.04
CA ALA A 58 31.41 1.87 12.14
C ALA A 58 32.42 1.66 13.29
N ASN A 59 33.46 2.51 13.36
CA ASN A 59 34.47 2.43 14.42
C ASN A 59 33.91 2.76 15.80
N ALA A 60 33.00 3.74 15.91
CA ALA A 60 32.36 4.09 17.17
C ALA A 60 31.50 2.94 17.70
N ALA A 61 30.70 2.30 16.83
CA ALA A 61 29.90 1.15 17.17
C ALA A 61 30.78 -0.05 17.59
N ALA A 62 31.81 -0.36 16.79
CA ALA A 62 32.72 -1.45 17.11
C ALA A 62 33.42 -1.26 18.46
N LYS A 63 33.89 -0.04 18.74
CA LYS A 63 34.49 0.31 20.03
C LYS A 63 33.50 0.21 21.19
N LYS A 64 32.27 0.73 21.03
CA LYS A 64 31.25 0.76 22.08
C LYS A 64 30.82 -0.66 22.50
N TYR A 65 30.66 -1.55 21.52
CA TYR A 65 30.12 -2.90 21.75
C TYR A 65 31.19 -4.00 21.76
N GLY A 66 32.46 -3.67 21.53
CA GLY A 66 33.56 -4.64 21.52
C GLY A 66 33.56 -5.58 20.31
N ILE A 67 33.13 -5.08 19.15
CA ILE A 67 33.04 -5.85 17.90
C ILE A 67 34.43 -5.95 17.27
N GLU A 68 34.84 -7.16 16.87
CA GLU A 68 36.19 -7.45 16.40
C GLU A 68 36.58 -6.69 15.11
N ARG A 69 35.59 -6.44 14.23
CA ARG A 69 35.83 -5.86 12.90
C ARG A 69 34.85 -4.72 12.61
N SER A 70 35.39 -3.60 12.14
CA SER A 70 34.64 -2.52 11.50
C SER A 70 35.13 -2.36 10.06
N VAL A 71 34.20 -2.33 9.11
CA VAL A 71 34.49 -2.19 7.67
C VAL A 71 33.61 -1.10 7.07
N THR A 72 34.04 -0.54 5.94
CA THR A 72 33.29 0.50 5.22
C THR A 72 32.84 0.07 3.83
N ASP A 73 33.32 -1.08 3.37
CA ASP A 73 32.97 -1.67 2.08
C ASP A 73 32.08 -2.89 2.27
N ILE A 74 30.95 -2.91 1.56
CA ILE A 74 29.95 -3.97 1.67
C ILE A 74 30.45 -5.29 1.07
N ALA A 75 31.26 -5.25 0.00
CA ALA A 75 31.80 -6.46 -0.61
C ALA A 75 32.82 -7.11 0.34
N GLU A 76 33.66 -6.32 1.00
CA GLU A 76 34.54 -6.78 2.07
C GLU A 76 33.74 -7.41 3.23
N ALA A 77 32.68 -6.74 3.69
CA ALA A 77 31.82 -7.25 4.76
C ALA A 77 31.19 -8.61 4.40
N LEU A 78 30.67 -8.76 3.18
CA LEU A 78 30.02 -9.99 2.72
C LEU A 78 31.01 -11.13 2.43
N ALA A 79 32.27 -10.80 2.13
CA ALA A 79 33.36 -11.76 1.96
C ALA A 79 33.87 -12.36 3.27
N LEU A 80 33.45 -11.84 4.43
CA LEU A 80 33.85 -12.38 5.73
C LEU A 80 33.46 -13.88 5.83
N PRO A 81 34.41 -14.75 6.20
CA PRO A 81 34.08 -16.12 6.54
C PRO A 81 33.37 -16.14 7.91
N ASP A 82 32.73 -17.28 8.21
CA ASP A 82 32.23 -17.57 9.55
C ASP A 82 31.12 -16.65 10.09
N ILE A 83 30.30 -16.06 9.21
CA ILE A 83 29.05 -15.38 9.57
C ILE A 83 27.85 -16.31 9.32
N ASP A 84 26.90 -16.32 10.26
CA ASP A 84 25.71 -17.18 10.25
C ASP A 84 24.43 -16.41 9.89
N PHE A 85 24.41 -15.08 10.05
CA PHE A 85 23.27 -14.22 9.69
C PHE A 85 23.70 -12.76 9.46
N ILE A 86 22.79 -11.96 8.91
CA ILE A 86 23.00 -10.55 8.59
C ILE A 86 21.88 -9.69 9.20
N ASP A 87 22.24 -8.64 9.94
CA ASP A 87 21.32 -7.63 10.47
C ASP A 87 21.47 -6.32 9.68
N VAL A 88 20.48 -6.00 8.84
CA VAL A 88 20.44 -4.79 8.03
C VAL A 88 19.71 -3.69 8.80
N ALA A 89 20.47 -2.80 9.45
CA ALA A 89 19.99 -1.70 10.28
C ALA A 89 20.26 -0.31 9.68
N THR A 90 20.41 -0.21 8.35
CA THR A 90 20.56 1.06 7.62
C THR A 90 19.29 1.92 7.67
N GLY A 91 19.31 3.13 7.10
CA GLY A 91 18.06 3.81 6.69
C GLY A 91 17.45 3.17 5.42
N PRO A 92 16.22 3.57 5.03
CA PRO A 92 15.52 3.01 3.87
C PRO A 92 16.16 3.37 2.52
N THR A 93 16.83 4.52 2.42
CA THR A 93 17.48 4.98 1.18
C THR A 93 18.51 3.98 0.66
N ASN A 94 18.40 3.62 -0.63
CA ASN A 94 19.24 2.66 -1.34
C ASN A 94 19.24 1.24 -0.73
N ARG A 95 18.21 0.88 0.04
CA ARG A 95 18.17 -0.43 0.69
C ARG A 95 17.89 -1.54 -0.32
N PHE A 96 17.16 -1.27 -1.41
CA PHE A 96 16.94 -2.27 -2.44
C PHE A 96 18.26 -2.75 -3.07
N GLU A 97 19.16 -1.84 -3.43
CA GLU A 97 20.49 -2.14 -3.96
C GLU A 97 21.36 -2.90 -2.95
N LEU A 98 21.24 -2.55 -1.66
CA LEU A 98 21.92 -3.29 -0.59
C LEU A 98 21.40 -4.74 -0.49
N ILE A 99 20.08 -4.93 -0.47
CA ILE A 99 19.47 -6.26 -0.40
C ILE A 99 19.84 -7.09 -1.62
N GLN A 100 19.93 -6.50 -2.81
CA GLN A 100 20.42 -7.18 -4.02
C GLN A 100 21.84 -7.73 -3.88
N GLN A 101 22.71 -7.06 -3.12
CA GLN A 101 24.08 -7.50 -2.83
C GLN A 101 24.14 -8.54 -1.70
N VAL A 102 23.26 -8.45 -0.70
CA VAL A 102 23.24 -9.32 0.47
C VAL A 102 22.63 -10.70 0.16
N VAL A 103 21.50 -10.74 -0.58
CA VAL A 103 20.75 -11.98 -0.87
C VAL A 103 21.60 -13.11 -1.50
N PRO A 104 22.52 -12.86 -2.43
CA PRO A 104 23.41 -13.88 -2.99
C PRO A 104 24.23 -14.66 -1.94
N ARG A 105 24.42 -14.11 -0.73
CA ARG A 105 25.14 -14.80 0.35
C ARG A 105 24.37 -15.99 0.92
N ARG A 106 23.05 -16.07 0.67
CA ARG A 106 22.14 -17.14 1.15
C ARG A 106 22.20 -17.33 2.67
N LEU A 107 22.31 -16.24 3.41
CA LEU A 107 22.25 -16.24 4.86
C LEU A 107 20.91 -15.69 5.34
N PRO A 108 20.41 -16.12 6.51
CA PRO A 108 19.29 -15.48 7.19
C PRO A 108 19.52 -13.98 7.36
N ILE A 109 18.49 -13.18 7.08
CA ILE A 109 18.53 -11.71 7.16
C ILE A 109 17.44 -11.22 8.12
N ILE A 110 17.80 -10.35 9.05
CA ILE A 110 16.88 -9.49 9.77
C ILE A 110 17.05 -8.05 9.25
N CYS A 111 15.97 -7.34 8.98
CA CYS A 111 16.01 -6.04 8.31
C CYS A 111 15.13 -4.99 8.99
N GLN A 112 15.72 -3.83 9.29
CA GLN A 112 15.08 -2.75 10.01
C GLN A 112 14.04 -1.99 9.18
N LYS A 113 12.88 -1.75 9.79
CA LYS A 113 11.79 -0.93 9.22
C LYS A 113 12.13 0.58 9.22
N PRO A 114 11.47 1.43 8.40
CA PRO A 114 10.61 1.04 7.26
C PRO A 114 11.47 0.40 6.18
N LEU A 115 10.98 -0.61 5.44
CA LEU A 115 11.79 -1.34 4.45
C LEU A 115 12.33 -0.46 3.33
N ALA A 116 11.54 0.52 2.90
CA ALA A 116 11.84 1.47 1.84
C ALA A 116 11.10 2.79 2.10
N ASN A 117 11.32 3.80 1.27
CA ASN A 117 10.64 5.10 1.40
C ASN A 117 9.18 5.07 0.89
N ASP A 118 8.87 4.12 0.00
CA ASP A 118 7.55 3.93 -0.55
C ASP A 118 7.20 2.44 -0.71
N PHE A 119 5.91 2.19 -0.96
CA PHE A 119 5.37 0.84 -1.07
C PHE A 119 5.91 0.07 -2.29
N ALA A 120 6.19 0.74 -3.39
CA ALA A 120 6.65 0.10 -4.62
C ALA A 120 8.09 -0.42 -4.44
N GLU A 121 8.97 0.39 -3.87
CA GLU A 121 10.32 -0.02 -3.51
C GLU A 121 10.32 -1.09 -2.41
N ALA A 122 9.45 -0.99 -1.39
CA ALA A 122 9.29 -2.04 -0.39
C ALA A 122 8.86 -3.36 -1.04
N THR A 123 7.93 -3.34 -1.99
CA THR A 123 7.49 -4.52 -2.74
C THR A 123 8.64 -5.14 -3.54
N LYS A 124 9.48 -4.33 -4.19
CA LYS A 124 10.70 -4.83 -4.88
C LYS A 124 11.63 -5.58 -3.92
N ILE A 125 11.83 -5.07 -2.71
CA ILE A 125 12.62 -5.76 -1.66
C ILE A 125 11.96 -7.09 -1.29
N LEU A 126 10.66 -7.08 -0.99
CA LEU A 126 9.91 -8.26 -0.58
C LEU A 126 9.94 -9.36 -1.66
N ASP A 127 9.72 -9.01 -2.92
CA ASP A 127 9.78 -9.93 -4.05
C ASP A 127 11.19 -10.49 -4.25
N ARG A 128 12.22 -9.65 -4.06
CA ARG A 128 13.60 -10.11 -4.16
C ARG A 128 13.93 -11.16 -3.10
N VAL A 129 13.52 -10.94 -1.85
CA VAL A 129 13.85 -11.85 -0.75
C VAL A 129 12.97 -13.11 -0.73
N ARG A 130 11.74 -13.06 -1.26
CA ARG A 130 10.91 -14.25 -1.49
C ARG A 130 11.58 -15.31 -2.36
N SER A 131 12.35 -14.85 -3.35
CA SER A 131 13.11 -15.72 -4.24
C SER A 131 14.38 -16.31 -3.62
N ALA A 132 14.70 -15.97 -2.36
CA ALA A 132 15.93 -16.39 -1.71
C ALA A 132 15.74 -17.68 -0.90
N ASP A 133 16.76 -18.54 -0.91
CA ASP A 133 16.80 -19.79 -0.14
C ASP A 133 17.14 -19.60 1.35
N ALA A 134 16.86 -18.42 1.92
CA ALA A 134 17.20 -18.09 3.31
C ALA A 134 16.09 -17.27 3.97
N PRO A 135 15.87 -17.42 5.30
CA PRO A 135 14.88 -16.64 6.02
C PRO A 135 15.13 -15.14 5.93
N PHE A 136 14.09 -14.38 5.64
CA PHE A 136 14.08 -12.92 5.73
C PHE A 136 13.02 -12.49 6.74
N MET A 137 13.42 -11.72 7.73
CA MET A 137 12.54 -11.18 8.77
C MET A 137 12.63 -9.67 8.79
N VAL A 138 11.48 -9.00 8.73
CA VAL A 138 11.41 -7.57 9.02
C VAL A 138 11.42 -7.39 10.54
N HIS A 139 12.29 -6.50 11.02
CA HIS A 139 12.36 -6.13 12.43
C HIS A 139 11.22 -5.16 12.79
N GLU A 140 10.01 -5.70 12.74
CA GLU A 140 8.76 -5.08 13.15
C GLU A 140 8.51 -5.46 14.62
N ASN A 141 9.08 -4.67 15.53
CA ASN A 141 9.33 -5.06 16.91
C ASN A 141 8.18 -4.73 17.89
N PHE A 142 7.14 -4.01 17.48
CA PHE A 142 6.08 -3.60 18.43
C PHE A 142 5.24 -4.76 18.94
N ARG A 143 4.92 -5.76 18.09
CA ARG A 143 4.23 -6.98 18.55
C ARG A 143 5.04 -7.78 19.58
N PHE A 144 6.35 -7.54 19.69
CA PHE A 144 7.25 -8.15 20.66
C PHE A 144 7.32 -7.40 21.99
N GLN A 145 6.64 -6.27 22.13
CA GLN A 145 6.53 -5.58 23.41
C GLN A 145 5.85 -6.48 24.45
N PRO A 146 6.33 -6.49 25.71
CA PRO A 146 5.94 -7.49 26.69
C PRO A 146 4.45 -7.44 27.05
N TRP A 147 3.85 -6.25 27.05
CA TRP A 147 2.40 -6.10 27.26
C TRP A 147 1.58 -6.72 26.14
N TYR A 148 1.95 -6.57 24.86
CA TYR A 148 1.19 -7.17 23.77
C TYR A 148 1.34 -8.69 23.73
N ARG A 149 2.53 -9.20 24.06
CA ARG A 149 2.75 -10.64 24.25
C ARG A 149 1.89 -11.18 25.39
N GLU A 150 1.81 -10.45 26.50
CA GLU A 150 1.00 -10.85 27.65
C GLU A 150 -0.51 -10.74 27.37
N ILE A 151 -0.96 -9.67 26.71
CA ILE A 151 -2.35 -9.51 26.26
C ILE A 151 -2.75 -10.64 25.32
N LYS A 152 -1.90 -11.01 24.33
CA LYS A 152 -2.15 -12.17 23.47
C LYS A 152 -2.31 -13.46 24.28
N ARG A 153 -1.45 -13.68 25.28
CA ARG A 153 -1.52 -14.84 26.17
C ARG A 153 -2.80 -14.85 27.02
N LEU A 154 -3.27 -13.68 27.47
CA LEU A 154 -4.48 -13.52 28.25
C LEU A 154 -5.74 -13.77 27.41
N LEU A 155 -5.79 -13.21 26.19
CA LEU A 155 -6.87 -13.46 25.22
C LEU A 155 -6.96 -14.95 24.86
N ALA A 156 -5.82 -15.61 24.63
CA ALA A 156 -5.78 -17.06 24.36
C ALA A 156 -6.31 -17.90 25.53
N LYS A 157 -6.15 -17.44 26.79
CA LYS A 157 -6.71 -18.08 27.98
C LYS A 157 -8.19 -17.77 28.22
N GLY A 158 -8.80 -16.87 27.45
CA GLY A 158 -10.20 -16.50 27.60
C GLY A 158 -10.51 -15.73 28.89
N VAL A 159 -9.55 -14.97 29.43
CA VAL A 159 -9.74 -14.27 30.73
C VAL A 159 -10.87 -13.24 30.71
N ILE A 160 -11.20 -12.73 29.51
CA ILE A 160 -12.33 -11.84 29.24
C ILE A 160 -13.28 -12.45 28.19
N GLY A 161 -13.39 -13.78 28.13
CA GLY A 161 -14.15 -14.47 27.09
C GLY A 161 -13.35 -14.70 25.79
N HIS A 162 -14.02 -15.18 24.76
CA HIS A 162 -13.39 -15.66 23.51
C HIS A 162 -13.82 -14.89 22.27
N ARG A 163 -14.80 -13.99 22.39
CA ARG A 163 -15.30 -13.16 21.30
C ARG A 163 -14.89 -11.73 21.51
N VAL A 164 -13.66 -11.41 21.08
CA VAL A 164 -13.20 -10.02 20.95
C VAL A 164 -14.14 -9.30 19.98
N HIS A 165 -14.51 -8.06 20.29
CA HIS A 165 -15.32 -7.24 19.40
C HIS A 165 -14.71 -5.85 19.17
N THR A 166 -13.98 -5.30 20.13
CA THR A 166 -13.36 -3.96 19.99
C THR A 166 -11.92 -3.95 20.49
N MET A 167 -11.04 -3.29 19.75
CA MET A 167 -9.71 -2.88 20.22
C MET A 167 -9.54 -1.37 19.99
N THR A 168 -9.05 -0.65 20.99
CA THR A 168 -8.82 0.79 20.88
C THR A 168 -7.41 1.12 21.35
N MET A 169 -6.65 1.81 20.50
CA MET A 169 -5.34 2.37 20.82
C MET A 169 -5.42 3.90 20.78
N ARG A 170 -4.92 4.56 21.82
CA ARG A 170 -4.80 6.02 21.86
C ARG A 170 -3.35 6.40 22.06
N THR A 171 -2.78 7.22 21.18
CA THR A 171 -1.36 7.62 21.25
C THR A 171 -1.19 9.15 21.33
N ARG A 172 -0.34 9.61 22.26
CA ARG A 172 -0.02 11.04 22.52
C ARG A 172 1.47 11.13 22.90
N MET A 173 2.33 11.33 21.90
CA MET A 173 3.79 11.14 22.06
C MET A 173 4.57 12.39 22.45
N GLY A 174 3.99 13.58 22.24
CA GLY A 174 4.59 14.85 22.66
C GLY A 174 5.82 15.33 21.90
N ASP A 175 6.30 14.62 20.88
CA ASP A 175 7.50 15.02 20.14
C ASP A 175 7.22 15.78 18.84
N GLY A 176 5.93 16.04 18.56
CA GLY A 176 5.44 16.72 17.36
C GLY A 176 4.98 18.16 17.54
N TRP A 177 5.06 18.76 18.73
CA TRP A 177 4.64 20.16 18.96
C TRP A 177 5.82 21.15 18.98
N GLY A 178 5.50 22.42 18.75
CA GLY A 178 6.46 23.52 18.83
C GLY A 178 7.44 23.63 17.65
N PRO A 179 8.29 24.67 17.64
CA PRO A 179 9.21 24.97 16.56
C PRO A 179 10.39 24.00 16.44
N ASP A 180 10.63 23.16 17.46
CA ASP A 180 11.73 22.18 17.55
C ASP A 180 11.25 20.72 17.40
N ALA A 181 9.99 20.50 17.02
CA ALA A 181 9.40 19.18 16.78
C ALA A 181 10.36 18.24 16.03
N TYR A 182 10.56 17.04 16.57
CA TYR A 182 11.43 15.96 16.07
C TYR A 182 12.96 16.20 16.03
N LEU A 183 13.46 17.44 16.17
CA LEU A 183 14.89 17.75 15.98
C LEU A 183 15.83 17.05 16.96
N GLY A 184 15.40 16.86 18.20
CA GLY A 184 16.20 16.19 19.23
C GLY A 184 16.39 14.69 19.02
N ARG A 185 15.76 14.08 17.99
CA ARG A 185 15.78 12.63 17.77
C ARG A 185 15.88 12.25 16.29
N GLN A 186 14.84 12.55 15.52
CA GLN A 186 14.68 12.11 14.12
C GLN A 186 14.33 13.31 13.24
N PRO A 187 15.29 14.19 12.93
CA PRO A 187 15.04 15.43 12.19
C PRO A 187 14.35 15.22 10.83
N TYR A 188 14.63 14.10 10.16
CA TYR A 188 14.08 13.77 8.85
C TYR A 188 12.55 13.60 8.85
N PHE A 189 11.91 13.37 10.01
CA PHE A 189 10.45 13.34 10.12
C PHE A 189 9.78 14.64 9.65
N ARG A 190 10.48 15.79 9.71
CA ARG A 190 9.93 17.06 9.23
C ARG A 190 9.66 17.08 7.73
N THR A 191 10.47 16.36 6.95
CA THR A 191 10.43 16.45 5.49
C THR A 191 9.69 15.27 4.85
N MET A 192 9.23 14.31 5.63
CA MET A 192 8.51 13.15 5.11
C MET A 192 7.10 13.55 4.65
N PRO A 193 6.68 13.22 3.42
CA PRO A 193 5.33 13.52 2.92
C PRO A 193 4.25 12.64 3.58
N ARG A 194 4.62 11.43 3.97
CA ARG A 194 3.80 10.48 4.75
C ARG A 194 4.52 10.22 6.07
N LEU A 195 3.92 10.57 7.21
CA LEU A 195 4.62 10.56 8.50
C LEU A 195 3.97 9.62 9.53
N LEU A 196 2.88 10.00 10.18
CA LEU A 196 2.35 9.28 11.34
C LEU A 196 1.94 7.83 11.01
N ILE A 197 1.13 7.62 9.98
CA ILE A 197 0.66 6.27 9.62
C ILE A 197 1.85 5.44 9.11
N HIS A 198 2.69 6.01 8.26
CA HIS A 198 3.86 5.32 7.69
C HIS A 198 4.89 4.90 8.75
N GLU A 199 5.29 5.79 9.67
CA GLU A 199 6.34 5.52 10.65
C GLU A 199 5.86 4.85 11.93
N THR A 200 4.65 5.22 12.39
CA THR A 200 4.10 4.76 13.67
C THR A 200 2.91 3.85 13.48
N GLY A 201 2.02 4.16 12.54
CA GLY A 201 0.80 3.39 12.29
C GLY A 201 1.08 1.97 11.83
N VAL A 202 2.14 1.76 11.03
CA VAL A 202 2.61 0.44 10.61
C VAL A 202 2.75 -0.53 11.80
N HIS A 203 3.27 -0.06 12.93
CA HIS A 203 3.45 -0.84 14.16
C HIS A 203 2.12 -1.24 14.82
N PHE A 204 1.15 -0.34 14.86
CA PHE A 204 -0.15 -0.60 15.48
C PHE A 204 -1.07 -1.42 14.59
N ILE A 205 -1.04 -1.18 13.28
CA ILE A 205 -1.66 -2.05 12.29
C ILE A 205 -1.15 -3.49 12.47
N ASP A 206 0.16 -3.65 12.55
CA ASP A 206 0.79 -4.96 12.78
C ASP A 206 0.38 -5.58 14.13
N THR A 207 0.33 -4.78 15.19
CA THR A 207 -0.07 -5.23 16.53
C THR A 207 -1.55 -5.65 16.57
N PHE A 208 -2.45 -4.89 15.93
CA PHE A 208 -3.86 -5.29 15.81
C PHE A 208 -3.98 -6.60 15.06
N ARG A 209 -3.26 -6.75 13.94
CA ARG A 209 -3.20 -8.01 13.18
C ARG A 209 -2.75 -9.17 14.04
N PHE A 210 -1.65 -8.99 14.76
CA PHE A 210 -1.11 -9.97 15.69
C PHE A 210 -2.14 -10.37 16.77
N LEU A 211 -2.90 -9.44 17.33
CA LEU A 211 -3.86 -9.73 18.40
C LEU A 211 -5.15 -10.39 17.89
N ALA A 212 -5.75 -9.88 16.81
CA ALA A 212 -7.12 -10.22 16.41
C ALA A 212 -7.30 -10.87 15.03
N GLY A 213 -6.25 -10.98 14.21
CA GLY A 213 -6.33 -11.57 12.86
C GLY A 213 -6.26 -10.53 11.75
N GLU A 214 -6.64 -10.89 10.52
CA GLU A 214 -6.39 -10.03 9.36
C GLU A 214 -7.43 -8.90 9.21
N VAL A 215 -7.04 -7.85 8.51
CA VAL A 215 -7.91 -6.69 8.20
C VAL A 215 -8.76 -7.00 6.97
N THR A 216 -10.05 -6.65 7.00
CA THR A 216 -10.99 -6.79 5.87
C THR A 216 -11.44 -5.44 5.31
N GLU A 217 -11.42 -4.38 6.12
CA GLU A 217 -11.75 -3.02 5.68
C GLU A 217 -10.91 -2.01 6.46
N CYS A 218 -10.45 -0.95 5.78
CA CYS A 218 -9.70 0.14 6.37
C CYS A 218 -10.36 1.49 6.08
N SER A 219 -10.59 2.29 7.11
CA SER A 219 -11.07 3.67 7.02
C SER A 219 -10.15 4.60 7.80
N ALA A 220 -9.72 5.71 7.21
CA ALA A 220 -8.81 6.64 7.88
C ALA A 220 -9.15 8.10 7.59
N THR A 221 -8.86 8.95 8.58
CA THR A 221 -8.83 10.42 8.42
C THR A 221 -7.49 10.92 8.94
N THR A 222 -6.78 11.72 8.15
CA THR A 222 -5.49 12.29 8.52
C THR A 222 -5.55 13.82 8.59
N ARG A 223 -4.70 14.41 9.42
CA ARG A 223 -4.49 15.86 9.53
C ARG A 223 -3.02 16.15 9.82
N ARG A 224 -2.55 17.28 9.29
CA ARG A 224 -1.32 17.93 9.74
C ARG A 224 -1.70 19.06 10.70
N ILE A 225 -1.19 18.99 11.92
CA ILE A 225 -1.41 19.97 12.99
C ILE A 225 -0.23 20.94 13.08
N ASN A 226 1.01 20.43 13.08
CA ASN A 226 2.19 21.30 13.14
C ASN A 226 2.61 21.78 11.73
N ASP A 227 2.85 23.08 11.58
CA ASP A 227 3.25 23.69 10.31
C ASP A 227 4.72 23.48 9.94
N VAL A 228 5.58 23.03 10.88
CA VAL A 228 7.01 22.80 10.61
C VAL A 228 7.31 21.47 9.91
N ILE A 229 6.27 20.70 9.56
CA ILE A 229 6.39 19.39 8.90
C ILE A 229 5.63 19.34 7.58
N VAL A 230 5.95 18.35 6.75
CA VAL A 230 5.27 18.09 5.48
C VAL A 230 4.08 17.12 5.68
N GLY A 231 4.33 15.95 6.26
CA GLY A 231 3.33 14.89 6.41
C GLY A 231 2.35 15.06 7.58
N GLU A 232 1.43 14.12 7.71
CA GLU A 232 0.41 14.10 8.76
C GLU A 232 0.99 13.69 10.13
N ASP A 233 0.60 14.38 11.19
CA ASP A 233 0.98 14.10 12.59
C ASP A 233 -0.23 13.78 13.48
N ALA A 234 -1.42 13.65 12.88
CA ALA A 234 -2.64 13.18 13.53
C ALA A 234 -3.50 12.33 12.59
N CYS A 235 -4.10 11.27 13.13
CA CYS A 235 -5.07 10.46 12.42
C CYS A 235 -6.11 9.79 13.34
N VAL A 236 -7.23 9.41 12.74
CA VAL A 236 -8.10 8.36 13.28
C VAL A 236 -8.16 7.26 12.24
N LEU A 237 -7.78 6.05 12.63
CA LEU A 237 -7.81 4.85 11.79
C LEU A 237 -8.81 3.86 12.38
N THR A 238 -9.72 3.36 11.56
CA THR A 238 -10.69 2.31 11.92
C THR A 238 -10.47 1.13 10.99
N LEU A 239 -10.27 -0.05 11.55
CA LEU A 239 -10.08 -1.30 10.82
C LEU A 239 -11.22 -2.24 11.17
N GLN A 240 -11.93 -2.75 10.16
CA GLN A 240 -12.69 -3.99 10.34
C GLN A 240 -11.75 -5.16 10.12
N MET A 241 -11.80 -6.11 11.03
CA MET A 241 -10.96 -7.30 11.01
C MET A 241 -11.85 -8.53 10.86
N GLU A 242 -11.22 -9.66 10.54
CA GLU A 242 -11.88 -10.96 10.54
C GLU A 242 -12.65 -11.21 11.84
N LYS A 243 -13.70 -12.02 11.75
CA LYS A 243 -14.59 -12.36 12.89
C LYS A 243 -15.33 -11.17 13.50
N GLY A 244 -15.39 -10.04 12.79
CA GLY A 244 -16.19 -8.87 13.15
C GLY A 244 -15.57 -8.00 14.24
N VAL A 245 -14.25 -8.06 14.43
CA VAL A 245 -13.55 -7.18 15.38
C VAL A 245 -13.36 -5.81 14.75
N THR A 246 -13.68 -4.75 15.48
CA THR A 246 -13.33 -3.37 15.10
C THR A 246 -12.11 -2.90 15.89
N ALA A 247 -11.04 -2.51 15.19
CA ALA A 247 -9.88 -1.87 15.80
C ALA A 247 -9.85 -0.38 15.48
N ILE A 248 -9.57 0.46 16.47
CA ILE A 248 -9.55 1.92 16.37
C ILE A 248 -8.21 2.45 16.88
N TRP A 249 -7.58 3.33 16.11
CA TRP A 249 -6.40 4.06 16.53
C TRP A 249 -6.64 5.57 16.45
N ASP A 250 -6.76 6.21 17.62
CA ASP A 250 -6.84 7.67 17.78
C ASP A 250 -5.45 8.21 18.12
N ALA A 251 -4.83 8.90 17.17
CA ALA A 251 -3.41 9.20 17.22
C ALA A 251 -3.10 10.66 16.93
N ASN A 252 -2.18 11.22 17.72
CA ASN A 252 -1.35 12.34 17.29
C ASN A 252 -0.01 12.35 18.03
N ARG A 253 0.98 13.02 17.44
CA ARG A 253 2.28 13.29 18.09
C ARG A 253 2.35 14.66 18.74
N TYR A 254 1.32 15.48 18.53
CA TYR A 254 1.28 16.87 19.00
C TYR A 254 1.13 16.95 20.53
N ASN A 255 0.14 16.25 21.10
CA ASN A 255 -0.12 16.30 22.53
C ASN A 255 0.60 15.17 23.30
N GLU A 256 0.68 15.35 24.62
CA GLU A 256 1.13 14.35 25.59
C GLU A 256 -0.05 13.83 26.42
N PHE A 257 0.11 12.65 27.04
CA PHE A 257 -0.80 12.21 28.08
C PHE A 257 -0.61 13.04 29.36
N SER A 258 -1.70 13.29 30.09
CA SER A 258 -1.65 13.93 31.41
C SER A 258 -0.77 13.13 32.37
N GLY A 259 0.18 13.79 33.03
CA GLY A 259 1.13 13.15 33.95
C GLY A 259 2.50 12.82 33.34
N SER A 260 2.87 13.44 32.22
CA SER A 260 4.23 13.40 31.64
C SER A 260 5.30 14.15 32.45
N ASP A 261 4.97 14.61 33.66
CA ASP A 261 5.94 15.21 34.58
C ASP A 261 7.05 14.21 35.00
N ALA A 262 8.15 14.77 35.51
CA ALA A 262 9.43 14.13 35.77
C ALA A 262 9.37 12.63 36.14
N GLY A 263 9.65 11.77 35.15
CA GLY A 263 9.85 10.32 35.33
C GLY A 263 9.00 9.40 34.45
N HIS A 264 7.99 9.93 33.75
CA HIS A 264 7.13 9.15 32.87
C HIS A 264 7.52 9.35 31.39
N ASP A 265 8.08 8.33 30.72
CA ASP A 265 8.31 8.39 29.26
C ASP A 265 7.00 8.10 28.53
N PRO A 266 6.35 9.09 27.87
CA PRO A 266 5.08 8.89 27.16
C PRO A 266 5.21 7.90 25.99
N ARG A 267 6.43 7.50 25.64
CA ARG A 267 6.74 6.57 24.54
C ARG A 267 7.18 5.20 25.03
N TYR A 268 7.08 4.90 26.34
CA TYR A 268 7.37 3.56 26.83
C TYR A 268 6.41 2.53 26.21
N THR A 269 5.12 2.79 26.27
CA THR A 269 4.04 2.02 25.59
C THR A 269 3.47 2.75 24.38
N PHE A 270 3.92 3.99 24.13
CA PHE A 270 3.39 4.91 23.12
C PHE A 270 1.94 5.38 23.33
N GLY A 271 1.25 4.83 24.33
CA GLY A 271 -0.07 5.29 24.74
C GLY A 271 -0.86 4.28 25.55
N GLN A 272 -2.18 4.32 25.39
CA GLN A 272 -3.11 3.46 26.12
C GLN A 272 -3.80 2.52 25.13
N PHE A 273 -3.94 1.25 25.50
CA PHE A 273 -4.61 0.24 24.69
C PHE A 273 -5.73 -0.40 25.50
N GLN A 274 -6.84 -0.73 24.86
CA GLN A 274 -7.95 -1.46 25.44
C GLN A 274 -8.43 -2.53 24.45
N VAL A 275 -8.73 -3.72 24.95
CA VAL A 275 -9.41 -4.78 24.20
C VAL A 275 -10.61 -5.28 24.98
N GLU A 276 -11.73 -5.42 24.28
CA GLU A 276 -13.03 -5.79 24.83
C GLU A 276 -13.54 -7.07 24.15
N ALA A 277 -14.09 -7.96 24.97
CA ALA A 277 -14.68 -9.21 24.55
C ALA A 277 -15.93 -9.54 25.38
N ASP A 278 -16.61 -10.63 25.01
CA ASP A 278 -17.87 -11.07 25.60
C ASP A 278 -17.83 -11.43 27.10
N GLY A 279 -16.65 -11.46 27.72
CA GLY A 279 -16.45 -11.67 29.16
C GLY A 279 -15.79 -10.51 29.90
N GLY A 280 -15.46 -9.39 29.25
CA GLY A 280 -14.92 -8.19 29.90
C GLY A 280 -13.87 -7.43 29.10
N THR A 281 -13.01 -6.69 29.80
CA THR A 281 -12.05 -5.76 29.22
C THR A 281 -10.63 -6.00 29.75
N ILE A 282 -9.62 -5.87 28.89
CA ILE A 282 -8.22 -5.72 29.28
C ILE A 282 -7.75 -4.32 28.88
N SER A 283 -7.18 -3.57 29.83
CA SER A 283 -6.65 -2.22 29.60
C SER A 283 -5.15 -2.15 29.91
N LEU A 284 -4.39 -1.51 29.03
CA LEU A 284 -2.97 -1.20 29.16
C LEU A 284 -2.80 0.31 29.40
N ALA A 285 -2.19 0.64 30.54
CA ALA A 285 -1.80 2.01 30.87
C ALA A 285 -0.44 2.39 30.28
N THR A 286 -0.12 3.68 30.30
CA THR A 286 1.09 4.22 29.67
C THR A 286 2.39 3.74 30.32
N ASP A 287 2.33 3.35 31.60
CA ASP A 287 3.45 2.80 32.36
C ASP A 287 3.64 1.29 32.14
N GLY A 288 2.81 0.65 31.33
CA GLY A 288 2.81 -0.80 31.12
C GLY A 288 1.91 -1.57 32.09
N THR A 289 1.16 -0.93 32.99
CA THR A 289 0.22 -1.66 33.86
C THR A 289 -0.92 -2.26 33.05
N ILE A 290 -1.24 -3.55 33.29
CA ILE A 290 -2.39 -4.23 32.70
C ILE A 290 -3.48 -4.39 33.78
N THR A 291 -4.70 -3.99 33.47
CA THR A 291 -5.90 -4.19 34.30
C THR A 291 -6.88 -5.10 33.57
N ILE A 292 -7.46 -6.06 34.29
CA ILE A 292 -8.52 -6.94 33.77
C ILE A 292 -9.81 -6.56 34.50
N ASP A 293 -10.87 -6.29 33.74
CA ASP A 293 -12.21 -5.97 34.23
C ASP A 293 -13.22 -7.01 33.70
N PRO A 294 -13.42 -8.14 34.43
CA PRO A 294 -14.37 -9.16 34.02
C PRO A 294 -15.82 -8.72 34.27
N LEU A 295 -16.73 -9.08 33.38
CA LEU A 295 -18.15 -8.73 33.53
C LEU A 295 -18.74 -9.21 34.87
N GLY A 296 -19.36 -8.29 35.60
CA GLY A 296 -20.02 -8.57 36.88
C GLY A 296 -19.07 -8.88 38.05
N LYS A 297 -17.76 -8.66 37.90
CA LYS A 297 -16.75 -8.84 38.95
C LYS A 297 -15.93 -7.55 39.13
N PRO A 298 -15.29 -7.33 40.28
CA PRO A 298 -14.37 -6.22 40.45
C PRO A 298 -13.16 -6.34 39.50
N ALA A 299 -12.78 -5.24 38.88
CA ALA A 299 -11.53 -5.14 38.13
C ALA A 299 -10.32 -5.37 39.05
N TYR A 300 -9.25 -5.93 38.49
CA TYR A 300 -8.00 -6.17 39.20
C TYR A 300 -6.79 -5.92 38.29
N GLN A 301 -5.68 -5.49 38.91
CA GLN A 301 -4.41 -5.36 38.20
C GLN A 301 -3.80 -6.75 37.96
N HIS A 302 -3.46 -7.03 36.70
CA HIS A 302 -2.84 -8.29 36.31
C HIS A 302 -1.36 -8.31 36.72
N ALA A 303 -0.96 -9.36 37.44
CA ALA A 303 0.40 -9.51 37.93
C ALA A 303 1.34 -9.97 36.81
N TYR A 304 2.17 -9.05 36.33
CA TYR A 304 3.31 -9.32 35.46
C TYR A 304 4.35 -8.20 35.60
N THR A 305 5.55 -8.38 35.07
CA THR A 305 6.62 -7.39 35.19
C THR A 305 7.24 -7.12 33.83
N PRO A 306 6.85 -6.03 33.14
CA PRO A 306 7.48 -5.67 31.88
C PRO A 306 8.91 -5.14 32.12
N SER A 307 9.83 -5.43 31.21
CA SER A 307 11.20 -4.93 31.28
C SER A 307 11.22 -3.39 31.21
N ARG A 308 12.14 -2.75 31.93
CA ARG A 308 12.44 -1.30 31.76
C ARG A 308 13.73 -1.07 30.99
N HIS A 309 14.36 -2.15 30.50
CA HIS A 309 15.61 -2.09 29.76
C HIS A 309 15.33 -1.92 28.26
N GLY A 310 16.29 -1.31 27.55
CA GLY A 310 16.24 -1.16 26.11
C GLY A 310 15.03 -0.35 25.63
N PHE A 311 14.65 -0.58 24.37
CA PHE A 311 13.54 0.11 23.73
C PHE A 311 12.20 -0.58 24.04
N ALA A 312 11.22 0.19 24.53
CA ALA A 312 9.83 -0.20 24.70
C ALA A 312 9.62 -1.59 25.35
N GLY A 313 10.24 -1.81 26.50
CA GLY A 313 10.11 -3.07 27.23
C GLY A 313 10.98 -4.20 26.67
N ASP A 314 12.14 -3.85 26.13
CA ASP A 314 13.12 -4.76 25.55
C ASP A 314 12.61 -5.55 24.34
N CYS A 315 11.70 -4.95 23.57
CA CYS A 315 11.08 -5.60 22.43
C CYS A 315 12.07 -5.88 21.28
N VAL A 316 13.18 -5.14 21.21
CA VAL A 316 14.28 -5.39 20.26
C VAL A 316 14.95 -6.73 20.55
N LEU A 317 15.31 -7.00 21.82
CA LEU A 317 15.86 -8.31 22.20
C LEU A 317 14.85 -9.42 21.93
N ALA A 318 13.59 -9.25 22.31
CA ALA A 318 12.56 -10.27 22.07
C ALA A 318 12.37 -10.55 20.57
N CYS A 319 12.43 -9.53 19.71
CA CYS A 319 12.37 -9.69 18.25
C CYS A 319 13.61 -10.43 17.70
N GLN A 320 14.81 -10.10 18.19
CA GLN A 320 16.06 -10.76 17.84
C GLN A 320 16.12 -12.23 18.30
N GLU A 321 15.63 -12.54 19.49
CA GLU A 321 15.53 -13.92 19.97
C GLU A 321 14.56 -14.74 19.14
N HIS A 322 13.43 -14.15 18.73
CA HIS A 322 12.51 -14.76 17.77
C HIS A 322 13.19 -15.02 16.42
N PHE A 323 13.98 -14.08 15.91
CA PHE A 323 14.77 -14.30 14.69
C PHE A 323 15.72 -15.50 14.82
N LEU A 324 16.39 -15.65 15.96
CA LEU A 324 17.24 -16.82 16.20
C LEU A 324 16.43 -18.12 16.28
N ASP A 325 15.22 -18.09 16.83
CA ASP A 325 14.33 -19.26 16.81
C ASP A 325 13.83 -19.59 15.41
N VAL A 326 13.62 -18.60 14.54
CA VAL A 326 13.34 -18.80 13.11
C VAL A 326 14.55 -19.43 12.41
N LEU A 327 15.74 -18.89 12.66
CA LEU A 327 17.00 -19.40 12.10
C LEU A 327 17.24 -20.87 12.51
N ASP A 328 16.92 -21.20 13.76
CA ASP A 328 17.02 -22.56 14.30
C ASP A 328 15.82 -23.47 13.90
N ASN A 329 14.91 -23.00 13.02
CA ASN A 329 13.69 -23.71 12.59
C ASN A 329 12.78 -24.17 13.75
N ARG A 330 12.75 -23.43 14.86
CA ARG A 330 11.91 -23.74 16.03
C ARG A 330 10.51 -23.15 15.94
N VAL A 331 10.39 -22.01 15.25
CA VAL A 331 9.14 -21.26 15.10
C VAL A 331 9.00 -20.74 13.67
N ALA A 332 7.77 -20.45 13.27
CA ALA A 332 7.51 -19.71 12.04
C ALA A 332 7.92 -18.23 12.19
N CYS A 333 8.33 -17.61 11.09
CA CYS A 333 8.67 -16.20 11.07
C CYS A 333 7.40 -15.35 11.17
N GLU A 334 7.18 -14.69 12.31
CA GLU A 334 6.00 -13.87 12.58
C GLU A 334 5.93 -12.60 11.73
N THR A 335 7.09 -12.09 11.27
CA THR A 335 7.23 -10.87 10.47
C THR A 335 8.05 -11.17 9.20
N SER A 336 7.72 -12.28 8.55
CA SER A 336 8.28 -12.67 7.25
C SER A 336 7.97 -11.63 6.16
N ALA A 337 8.59 -11.76 4.99
CA ALA A 337 8.27 -10.92 3.84
C ALA A 337 6.76 -10.92 3.52
N ASP A 338 6.12 -12.08 3.56
CA ASP A 338 4.68 -12.23 3.28
C ASP A 338 3.82 -11.61 4.38
N GLU A 339 4.18 -11.84 5.66
CA GLU A 339 3.43 -11.28 6.78
C GLU A 339 3.56 -9.77 6.87
N TYR A 340 4.72 -9.21 6.54
CA TYR A 340 4.93 -7.77 6.54
C TYR A 340 4.25 -7.08 5.36
N GLN A 341 4.16 -7.73 4.19
CA GLN A 341 3.43 -7.17 3.04
C GLN A 341 1.95 -6.91 3.39
N LYS A 342 1.31 -7.81 4.14
CA LYS A 342 -0.07 -7.59 4.61
C LYS A 342 -0.22 -6.32 5.44
N THR A 343 0.75 -6.04 6.33
CA THR A 343 0.78 -4.79 7.10
C THR A 343 0.94 -3.57 6.18
N LEU A 344 1.85 -3.63 5.21
CA LEU A 344 2.08 -2.54 4.26
C LEU A 344 0.85 -2.25 3.38
N LEU A 345 0.10 -3.28 2.98
CA LEU A 345 -1.15 -3.11 2.23
C LEU A 345 -2.22 -2.33 3.02
N VAL A 346 -2.29 -2.55 4.35
CA VAL A 346 -3.18 -1.76 5.23
C VAL A 346 -2.69 -0.32 5.39
N VAL A 347 -1.37 -0.09 5.44
CA VAL A 347 -0.81 1.27 5.43
C VAL A 347 -1.22 2.02 4.16
N GLU A 348 -1.10 1.40 2.98
CA GLU A 348 -1.53 2.02 1.72
C GLU A 348 -3.04 2.22 1.67
N ALA A 349 -3.84 1.26 2.16
CA ALA A 349 -5.29 1.39 2.26
C ALA A 349 -5.71 2.54 3.18
N ALA A 350 -4.95 2.81 4.24
CA ALA A 350 -5.20 3.94 5.13
C ALA A 350 -4.96 5.29 4.44
N TYR A 351 -3.84 5.44 3.71
CA TYR A 351 -3.60 6.67 2.94
C TYR A 351 -4.63 6.87 1.83
N GLU A 352 -5.00 5.80 1.13
CA GLU A 352 -6.06 5.84 0.13
C GLU A 352 -7.40 6.27 0.73
N SER A 353 -7.78 5.65 1.85
CA SER A 353 -9.03 5.98 2.53
C SER A 353 -9.06 7.45 2.96
N ALA A 354 -7.96 7.96 3.50
CA ALA A 354 -7.84 9.35 3.93
C ALA A 354 -7.96 10.33 2.76
N GLN A 355 -7.39 10.00 1.59
CA GLN A 355 -7.48 10.85 0.40
C GLN A 355 -8.84 10.76 -0.29
N ARG A 356 -9.44 9.58 -0.34
CA ARG A 356 -10.74 9.33 -1.01
C ARG A 356 -11.95 9.54 -0.11
N HIS A 357 -11.75 9.75 1.19
CA HIS A 357 -12.80 9.88 2.20
C HIS A 357 -13.80 8.71 2.22
N ARG A 358 -13.33 7.48 1.97
CA ARG A 358 -14.15 6.27 1.99
C ARG A 358 -13.38 5.04 2.48
N PRO A 359 -14.04 3.99 2.99
CA PRO A 359 -13.37 2.75 3.35
C PRO A 359 -12.77 2.02 2.13
N VAL A 360 -11.70 1.26 2.36
CA VAL A 360 -11.02 0.41 1.38
C VAL A 360 -11.13 -1.06 1.80
N VAL A 361 -11.63 -1.92 0.91
CA VAL A 361 -11.92 -3.36 1.18
C VAL A 361 -11.14 -4.34 0.29
N SER A 362 -10.73 -3.94 -0.91
CA SER A 362 -10.30 -4.87 -1.97
C SER A 362 -8.84 -5.33 -1.90
N ARG A 363 -8.07 -4.93 -0.88
CA ARG A 363 -6.60 -5.03 -0.91
C ARG A 363 -5.96 -6.04 0.05
N PHE A 364 -6.74 -6.78 0.82
CA PHE A 364 -6.18 -7.59 1.92
C PHE A 364 -5.97 -9.07 1.59
N GLY A 365 -6.16 -9.47 0.33
CA GLY A 365 -5.87 -10.85 -0.12
C GLY A 365 -6.80 -11.92 0.46
N ILE A 366 -7.88 -11.52 1.14
CA ILE A 366 -8.92 -12.43 1.61
C ILE A 366 -9.88 -12.63 0.44
N SER A 367 -9.85 -13.81 -0.19
CA SER A 367 -10.94 -14.24 -1.05
C SER A 367 -12.18 -14.40 -0.18
N HIS A 368 -13.06 -13.40 -0.16
CA HIS A 368 -14.41 -13.66 0.31
C HIS A 368 -15.03 -14.67 -0.67
N SER A 369 -15.22 -15.91 -0.20
CA SER A 369 -16.25 -16.73 -0.83
C SER A 369 -17.55 -15.95 -0.71
N ALA A 370 -18.34 -15.90 -1.79
CA ALA A 370 -19.58 -15.14 -1.84
C ALA A 370 -20.65 -15.58 -0.81
N ASP A 371 -20.33 -16.54 0.07
CA ASP A 371 -21.22 -17.16 1.04
C ASP A 371 -21.13 -16.59 2.46
N ASP A 372 -20.13 -15.74 2.79
CA ASP A 372 -19.94 -15.20 4.16
C ASP A 372 -20.61 -13.83 4.42
N LEU A 373 -21.35 -13.29 3.44
CA LEU A 373 -22.16 -12.07 3.58
C LEU A 373 -23.66 -12.37 3.76
N ASP A 374 -24.01 -13.33 4.61
CA ASP A 374 -25.40 -13.54 5.03
C ASP A 374 -25.58 -13.14 6.50
N VAL A 375 -25.27 -11.87 6.80
CA VAL A 375 -25.81 -11.21 7.99
C VAL A 375 -27.29 -10.97 7.70
N LYS A 376 -28.13 -11.92 8.14
CA LYS A 376 -29.57 -11.76 8.24
C LYS A 376 -29.89 -10.50 9.03
N THR A 377 -30.12 -9.40 8.34
CA THR A 377 -30.77 -8.23 8.89
C THR A 377 -32.21 -8.63 9.17
N GLY A 378 -32.50 -8.85 10.45
CA GLY A 378 -33.85 -9.07 10.95
C GLY A 378 -34.69 -7.82 10.68
N ALA A 379 -35.51 -7.88 9.63
CA ALA A 379 -36.57 -6.92 9.39
C ALA A 379 -37.61 -7.01 10.51
N ASN A 380 -37.71 -5.96 11.32
CA ASN A 380 -38.98 -5.44 11.83
C ASN A 380 -38.76 -4.13 12.58
N ALA A 381 -38.68 -3.04 11.81
CA ALA A 381 -39.10 -1.73 12.28
C ALA A 381 -39.93 -1.12 11.14
N GLN A 382 -41.25 -1.11 11.33
CA GLN A 382 -42.16 -0.33 10.49
C GLN A 382 -41.87 1.15 10.78
N THR A 383 -40.97 1.74 10.03
CA THR A 383 -40.84 3.19 9.86
C THR A 383 -41.40 3.56 8.51
N THR A 384 -42.36 4.48 8.52
CA THR A 384 -43.03 5.09 7.38
C THR A 384 -42.02 5.57 6.33
N GLN A 385 -41.89 4.81 5.24
CA GLN A 385 -41.15 5.21 4.04
C GLN A 385 -41.95 6.29 3.31
N GLU A 386 -41.56 7.56 3.47
CA GLU A 386 -41.57 8.47 2.34
C GLU A 386 -40.40 8.05 1.43
N SER A 387 -40.73 7.48 0.27
CA SER A 387 -39.75 7.07 -0.73
C SER A 387 -39.11 8.31 -1.37
N GLY A 388 -38.05 8.82 -0.75
CA GLY A 388 -37.07 9.66 -1.44
C GLY A 388 -36.34 8.80 -2.46
N ALA A 389 -36.84 8.74 -3.69
CA ALA A 389 -36.06 8.20 -4.80
C ALA A 389 -34.74 8.98 -4.84
N ALA A 390 -33.62 8.31 -4.56
CA ALA A 390 -32.30 8.90 -4.73
C ALA A 390 -32.25 9.46 -6.16
N ARG A 391 -32.18 10.79 -6.28
CA ARG A 391 -32.03 11.44 -7.59
C ARG A 391 -30.75 10.85 -8.19
N LEU A 392 -30.86 10.17 -9.34
CA LEU A 392 -29.67 9.88 -10.14
C LEU A 392 -28.93 11.20 -10.32
N GLY A 393 -27.62 11.21 -10.03
CA GLY A 393 -26.75 12.36 -10.26
C GLY A 393 -26.87 12.88 -11.71
N ARG A 394 -26.45 14.11 -11.94
CA ARG A 394 -26.47 14.72 -13.27
C ARG A 394 -25.62 13.87 -14.22
N VAL A 395 -26.22 13.43 -15.33
CA VAL A 395 -25.52 12.66 -16.36
C VAL A 395 -24.92 13.63 -17.38
N ILE A 396 -23.61 13.54 -17.57
CA ILE A 396 -22.86 14.29 -18.57
C ILE A 396 -22.49 13.33 -19.70
N ASP A 397 -22.87 13.66 -20.91
CA ASP A 397 -22.47 12.92 -22.10
C ASP A 397 -21.08 13.35 -22.55
N LEU A 398 -20.14 12.41 -22.52
CA LEU A 398 -18.74 12.61 -22.90
C LEU A 398 -18.45 12.08 -24.30
N THR A 399 -19.50 11.72 -25.04
CA THR A 399 -19.41 11.09 -26.36
C THR A 399 -19.51 12.11 -27.47
N ARG A 400 -18.60 12.03 -28.44
CA ARG A 400 -18.73 12.75 -29.69
C ARG A 400 -19.84 12.12 -30.55
N PRO A 401 -20.85 12.91 -30.99
CA PRO A 401 -21.87 12.40 -31.89
C PRO A 401 -21.26 11.80 -33.18
N LEU A 402 -21.67 10.59 -33.53
CA LEU A 402 -21.31 9.98 -34.81
C LEU A 402 -22.14 10.61 -35.91
N THR A 403 -21.46 11.27 -36.85
CA THR A 403 -22.04 11.87 -38.05
C THR A 403 -21.24 11.42 -39.26
N SER A 404 -21.77 11.62 -40.46
CA SER A 404 -21.03 11.35 -41.72
C SER A 404 -19.79 12.23 -41.91
N THR A 405 -19.55 13.22 -41.05
CA THR A 405 -18.34 14.06 -41.08
C THR A 405 -17.24 13.51 -40.17
N VAL A 406 -17.53 12.49 -39.35
CA VAL A 406 -16.51 11.80 -38.55
C VAL A 406 -15.75 10.83 -39.47
N PRO A 407 -14.42 10.89 -39.52
CA PRO A 407 -13.63 9.93 -40.30
C PRO A 407 -13.94 8.48 -39.91
N GLY A 408 -14.14 7.63 -40.91
CA GLY A 408 -14.46 6.21 -40.69
C GLY A 408 -15.94 5.91 -40.39
N VAL A 409 -16.84 6.89 -40.51
CA VAL A 409 -18.28 6.70 -40.31
C VAL A 409 -19.04 6.89 -41.62
N GLN A 410 -19.81 5.88 -42.02
CA GLN A 410 -20.78 5.98 -43.12
C GLN A 410 -22.18 5.64 -42.60
N VAL A 411 -23.15 6.45 -43.01
CA VAL A 411 -24.54 6.39 -42.55
C VAL A 411 -25.44 6.36 -43.79
N GLU A 412 -26.10 5.24 -44.03
CA GLU A 412 -26.91 5.01 -45.24
C GLU A 412 -28.35 4.66 -44.89
N PRO A 413 -29.35 5.49 -45.25
CA PRO A 413 -30.76 5.15 -45.03
C PRO A 413 -31.12 3.84 -45.75
N CYS A 414 -31.65 2.87 -45.01
CA CYS A 414 -32.04 1.56 -45.52
C CYS A 414 -33.58 1.45 -45.69
N LYS A 415 -34.33 2.08 -44.78
CA LYS A 415 -35.80 2.07 -44.72
C LYS A 415 -36.33 3.46 -44.36
N THR A 416 -37.47 3.85 -44.93
CA THR A 416 -38.12 5.13 -44.60
C THR A 416 -39.57 4.94 -44.19
N ILE A 417 -40.09 5.81 -43.34
CA ILE A 417 -41.49 5.76 -42.88
C ILE A 417 -42.45 5.82 -44.07
N GLU A 418 -42.19 6.66 -45.08
CA GLU A 418 -43.10 6.83 -46.22
C GLU A 418 -43.23 5.56 -47.07
N LYS A 419 -42.15 4.76 -47.16
CA LYS A 419 -42.10 3.58 -48.04
C LYS A 419 -42.32 2.28 -47.29
N ASP A 420 -41.74 2.16 -46.10
CA ASP A 420 -41.63 0.90 -45.35
C ASP A 420 -42.40 0.95 -44.01
N GLY A 421 -42.91 2.11 -43.58
CA GLY A 421 -43.64 2.29 -42.32
C GLY A 421 -42.76 2.49 -41.08
N TRP A 422 -41.44 2.43 -41.22
CA TRP A 422 -40.45 2.73 -40.16
C TRP A 422 -39.16 3.32 -40.77
N ASN A 423 -38.30 3.92 -39.93
CA ASN A 423 -36.95 4.31 -40.33
C ASN A 423 -35.94 3.26 -39.89
N ALA A 424 -34.99 2.93 -40.77
CA ALA A 424 -33.82 2.14 -40.42
C ALA A 424 -32.63 2.60 -41.28
N THR A 425 -31.43 2.57 -40.69
CA THR A 425 -30.20 3.08 -41.29
C THR A 425 -29.09 2.07 -41.09
N THR A 426 -28.30 1.82 -42.14
CA THR A 426 -27.07 1.03 -42.05
C THR A 426 -25.93 1.92 -41.60
N LEU A 427 -25.17 1.47 -40.61
CA LEU A 427 -23.96 2.13 -40.13
C LEU A 427 -22.75 1.27 -40.50
N SER A 428 -21.81 1.85 -41.25
CA SER A 428 -20.49 1.24 -41.49
C SER A 428 -19.47 2.04 -40.70
N LEU A 429 -18.85 1.42 -39.70
CA LEU A 429 -18.03 2.09 -38.69
C LEU A 429 -16.62 1.49 -38.69
N TYR A 430 -15.61 2.35 -38.75
CA TYR A 430 -14.24 2.00 -38.37
C TYR A 430 -14.18 1.81 -36.85
N SER A 431 -13.55 0.73 -36.37
CA SER A 431 -13.59 0.33 -34.95
C SER A 431 -13.09 1.43 -34.00
N HIS A 432 -12.14 2.25 -34.45
CA HIS A 432 -11.53 3.34 -33.68
C HIS A 432 -12.00 4.73 -34.14
N CYS A 433 -13.28 4.87 -34.50
CA CYS A 433 -13.86 6.16 -34.91
C CYS A 433 -14.59 6.87 -33.76
N GLY A 434 -14.52 8.21 -33.76
CA GLY A 434 -15.21 9.04 -32.76
C GLY A 434 -14.72 8.75 -31.33
N THR A 435 -15.64 8.79 -30.36
CA THR A 435 -15.35 8.33 -29.01
C THR A 435 -15.43 6.80 -28.98
N HIS A 436 -14.33 6.15 -28.60
CA HIS A 436 -14.22 4.69 -28.69
C HIS A 436 -13.37 4.12 -27.57
N ILE A 437 -13.49 2.80 -27.38
CA ILE A 437 -12.68 2.03 -26.45
C ILE A 437 -11.80 1.05 -27.23
N ASP A 438 -10.56 0.90 -26.79
CA ASP A 438 -9.61 -0.04 -27.38
C ASP A 438 -9.54 -1.34 -26.58
N ALA A 439 -9.56 -2.46 -27.28
CA ALA A 439 -9.23 -3.76 -26.72
C ALA A 439 -7.72 -4.02 -26.82
N PRO A 440 -7.11 -4.77 -25.88
CA PRO A 440 -5.71 -5.18 -25.97
C PRO A 440 -5.32 -5.84 -27.30
N ARG A 441 -6.27 -6.54 -27.95
CA ARG A 441 -6.10 -7.12 -29.29
C ARG A 441 -5.61 -6.12 -30.35
N HIS A 442 -5.90 -4.83 -30.19
CA HIS A 442 -5.52 -3.77 -31.11
C HIS A 442 -4.00 -3.71 -31.36
N PHE A 443 -3.19 -3.87 -30.30
CA PHE A 443 -1.71 -3.82 -30.39
C PHE A 443 -1.00 -5.11 -29.91
N LEU A 444 -1.73 -6.05 -29.30
CA LEU A 444 -1.19 -7.33 -28.83
C LEU A 444 -1.80 -8.49 -29.63
N PRO A 445 -1.00 -9.27 -30.39
CA PRO A 445 -1.50 -10.39 -31.20
C PRO A 445 -2.29 -11.45 -30.43
N ASN A 446 -2.07 -11.59 -29.12
CA ASN A 446 -2.81 -12.48 -28.22
C ASN A 446 -3.56 -11.71 -27.11
N GLY A 447 -3.80 -10.41 -27.32
CA GLY A 447 -4.55 -9.59 -26.38
C GLY A 447 -6.02 -9.99 -26.32
N LYS A 448 -6.67 -9.70 -25.20
CA LYS A 448 -8.12 -9.86 -25.02
C LYS A 448 -8.86 -9.02 -26.07
N THR A 449 -9.95 -9.56 -26.57
CA THR A 449 -10.91 -8.93 -27.49
C THR A 449 -12.06 -8.30 -26.69
N LEU A 450 -12.88 -7.46 -27.33
CA LEU A 450 -13.98 -6.77 -26.64
C LEU A 450 -14.96 -7.71 -25.94
N ASP A 451 -15.29 -8.85 -26.55
CA ASP A 451 -16.18 -9.87 -25.99
C ASP A 451 -15.59 -10.62 -24.79
N ALA A 452 -14.28 -10.48 -24.55
CA ALA A 452 -13.55 -11.06 -23.42
C ALA A 452 -13.04 -10.00 -22.43
N LEU A 453 -13.42 -8.73 -22.61
CA LEU A 453 -13.03 -7.64 -21.73
C LEU A 453 -13.79 -7.72 -20.41
N ASP A 454 -13.09 -7.45 -19.29
CA ASP A 454 -13.75 -7.31 -18.00
C ASP A 454 -14.49 -5.97 -17.96
N LEU A 455 -15.83 -6.04 -18.00
CA LEU A 455 -16.69 -4.85 -17.98
C LEU A 455 -16.58 -4.06 -16.67
N SER A 456 -16.07 -4.66 -15.59
CA SER A 456 -15.80 -3.95 -14.34
C SER A 456 -14.82 -2.78 -14.57
N VAL A 457 -13.90 -2.89 -15.52
CA VAL A 457 -12.94 -1.83 -15.86
C VAL A 457 -13.62 -0.66 -16.60
N CYS A 458 -14.67 -0.94 -17.36
CA CYS A 458 -15.39 0.04 -18.19
C CYS A 458 -16.36 0.94 -17.39
N SER A 459 -16.56 0.66 -16.09
CA SER A 459 -17.48 1.40 -15.23
C SER A 459 -16.94 1.52 -13.81
N GLY A 460 -16.85 2.73 -13.27
CA GLY A 460 -16.45 2.93 -11.87
C GLY A 460 -16.15 4.39 -11.53
N ALA A 461 -15.74 4.62 -10.29
CA ALA A 461 -15.24 5.93 -9.87
C ALA A 461 -14.01 6.33 -10.71
N ALA A 462 -13.99 7.58 -11.13
CA ALA A 462 -12.96 8.18 -11.96
C ALA A 462 -12.60 9.57 -11.43
N ARG A 463 -11.38 10.00 -11.75
CA ARG A 463 -10.79 11.28 -11.35
C ARG A 463 -10.38 12.08 -12.58
N LEU A 464 -10.60 13.38 -12.54
CA LEU A 464 -10.19 14.30 -13.60
C LEU A 464 -8.74 14.73 -13.40
N VAL A 465 -7.85 14.32 -14.31
CA VAL A 465 -6.52 14.94 -14.44
C VAL A 465 -6.69 16.18 -15.30
N ASN A 466 -6.73 17.35 -14.66
CA ASN A 466 -7.11 18.60 -15.31
C ASN A 466 -5.88 19.38 -15.78
N LEU A 467 -5.57 19.24 -17.06
CA LEU A 467 -4.48 19.92 -17.78
C LEU A 467 -5.06 20.87 -18.85
N ALA A 468 -6.13 21.59 -18.51
CA ALA A 468 -6.81 22.47 -19.45
C ALA A 468 -5.85 23.43 -20.18
N ASP A 469 -6.19 23.78 -21.41
CA ASP A 469 -5.40 24.64 -22.29
C ASP A 469 -3.98 24.13 -22.59
N THR A 470 -3.82 22.80 -22.63
CA THR A 470 -2.55 22.13 -22.99
C THR A 470 -2.04 22.59 -24.37
N PRO A 471 -0.75 22.92 -24.51
CA PRO A 471 -0.17 23.33 -25.79
C PRO A 471 -0.04 22.17 -26.80
N PRO A 472 0.05 22.47 -28.10
CA PRO A 472 0.34 21.48 -29.13
C PRO A 472 1.54 20.58 -28.78
N ARG A 473 1.37 19.27 -29.00
CA ARG A 473 2.40 18.23 -28.77
C ARG A 473 2.97 18.22 -27.36
N HIS A 474 2.20 18.64 -26.37
CA HIS A 474 2.61 18.51 -24.97
C HIS A 474 2.79 17.04 -24.59
N LEU A 475 3.85 16.75 -23.83
CA LEU A 475 4.18 15.41 -23.35
C LEU A 475 3.78 15.33 -21.88
N ILE A 476 2.66 14.67 -21.59
CA ILE A 476 2.12 14.57 -20.24
C ILE A 476 3.01 13.62 -19.44
N SER A 477 3.47 14.09 -18.29
CA SER A 477 4.41 13.41 -17.40
C SER A 477 3.74 12.91 -16.11
N VAL A 478 4.48 12.13 -15.32
CA VAL A 478 4.05 11.71 -13.97
C VAL A 478 3.81 12.91 -13.05
N ALA A 479 4.64 13.95 -13.17
CA ALA A 479 4.51 15.16 -12.36
C ALA A 479 3.17 15.87 -12.64
N ASP A 480 2.75 15.95 -13.91
CA ASP A 480 1.47 16.58 -14.27
C ASP A 480 0.27 15.87 -13.62
N VAL A 481 0.33 14.53 -13.49
CA VAL A 481 -0.71 13.75 -12.80
C VAL A 481 -0.68 14.01 -11.30
N ILE A 482 0.49 13.91 -10.66
CA ILE A 482 0.63 14.10 -9.21
C ILE A 482 0.26 15.53 -8.81
N ASP A 483 0.67 16.54 -9.59
CA ASP A 483 0.34 17.94 -9.32
C ASP A 483 -1.16 18.21 -9.49
N SER A 484 -1.83 17.51 -10.39
CA SER A 484 -3.27 17.68 -10.62
C SER A 484 -4.14 16.98 -9.58
N ILE A 485 -3.80 15.76 -9.16
CA ILE A 485 -4.71 14.93 -8.35
C ILE A 485 -4.08 14.33 -7.09
N GLY A 486 -2.76 14.45 -6.90
CA GLY A 486 -2.03 13.81 -5.81
C GLY A 486 -1.73 12.34 -6.11
N ASP A 487 -1.77 11.50 -5.07
CA ASP A 487 -1.48 10.07 -5.26
C ASP A 487 -2.52 9.37 -6.14
N VAL A 488 -2.03 8.39 -6.90
CA VAL A 488 -2.83 7.46 -7.70
C VAL A 488 -2.75 6.09 -7.05
N PHE A 489 -3.91 5.43 -6.99
CA PHE A 489 -4.07 4.13 -6.35
C PHE A 489 -4.55 3.09 -7.36
N PRO A 490 -4.24 1.80 -7.15
CA PRO A 490 -4.83 0.70 -7.91
C PRO A 490 -6.33 0.84 -8.15
N ASP A 491 -6.75 0.44 -9.34
CA ASP A 491 -8.10 0.53 -9.90
C ASP A 491 -8.61 1.96 -10.18
N ASP A 492 -7.77 2.99 -10.03
CA ASP A 492 -8.09 4.35 -10.47
C ASP A 492 -8.46 4.36 -11.96
N ARG A 493 -9.41 5.25 -12.31
CA ARG A 493 -9.74 5.59 -13.69
C ARG A 493 -9.44 7.07 -13.89
N LEU A 494 -8.48 7.36 -14.76
CA LEU A 494 -7.98 8.72 -14.93
C LEU A 494 -8.50 9.31 -16.24
N ILE A 495 -9.25 10.40 -16.16
CA ILE A 495 -9.76 11.11 -17.33
C ILE A 495 -8.94 12.37 -17.53
N PHE A 496 -8.19 12.46 -18.63
CA PHE A 496 -7.28 13.56 -18.93
C PHE A 496 -8.00 14.64 -19.72
N ARG A 497 -8.20 15.79 -19.07
CA ARG A 497 -8.71 17.00 -19.72
C ARG A 497 -7.53 17.85 -20.20
N THR A 498 -7.52 18.13 -21.49
CA THR A 498 -6.51 18.95 -22.18
C THR A 498 -7.14 20.08 -23.00
N ASP A 499 -8.48 20.15 -23.03
CA ASP A 499 -9.31 20.94 -23.92
C ASP A 499 -9.02 20.67 -25.43
N TRP A 500 -8.42 19.52 -25.75
CA TRP A 500 -7.98 19.20 -27.11
C TRP A 500 -9.15 18.91 -28.06
N HIS A 501 -10.29 18.49 -27.51
CA HIS A 501 -11.51 18.21 -28.28
C HIS A 501 -11.98 19.40 -29.14
N ARG A 502 -11.62 20.64 -28.76
CA ARG A 502 -11.95 21.89 -29.46
C ARG A 502 -11.31 21.98 -30.84
N ARG A 503 -10.24 21.22 -31.11
CA ARG A 503 -9.53 21.21 -32.40
C ARG A 503 -10.12 20.24 -33.42
N PHE A 504 -11.12 19.45 -33.04
CA PHE A 504 -11.75 18.47 -33.92
C PHE A 504 -12.20 19.09 -35.26
N GLY A 505 -11.97 18.37 -36.35
CA GLY A 505 -12.23 18.85 -37.72
C GLY A 505 -11.05 19.61 -38.35
N THR A 506 -9.96 19.82 -37.62
CA THR A 506 -8.69 20.36 -38.15
C THR A 506 -7.62 19.27 -38.20
N SER A 507 -6.57 19.46 -39.02
CA SER A 507 -5.40 18.56 -39.03
C SER A 507 -4.68 18.54 -37.67
N ALA A 508 -4.64 19.67 -36.97
CA ALA A 508 -4.02 19.79 -35.65
C ALA A 508 -4.60 18.80 -34.63
N TYR A 509 -5.90 18.48 -34.69
CA TYR A 509 -6.50 17.48 -33.78
C TYR A 509 -5.76 16.14 -33.80
N ARG A 510 -5.30 15.73 -35.00
CA ARG A 510 -4.56 14.50 -35.23
C ARG A 510 -3.05 14.68 -35.16
N ASP A 511 -2.50 15.76 -35.73
CA ASP A 511 -1.05 15.87 -35.98
C ASP A 511 -0.27 16.63 -34.89
N GLU A 512 -0.99 17.21 -33.93
CA GLU A 512 -0.42 17.99 -32.84
C GLU A 512 -0.91 17.55 -31.47
N LEU A 513 -1.48 16.35 -31.36
CA LEU A 513 -2.12 15.89 -30.13
C LEU A 513 -1.19 15.95 -28.90
N PRO A 514 -1.71 16.32 -27.71
CA PRO A 514 -1.05 16.03 -26.46
C PRO A 514 -1.11 14.52 -26.21
N ARG A 515 -0.05 13.97 -25.64
CA ARG A 515 0.12 12.53 -25.46
C ARG A 515 0.84 12.23 -24.16
N ILE A 516 0.69 11.02 -23.65
CA ILE A 516 1.43 10.59 -22.46
C ILE A 516 2.86 10.20 -22.81
N SER A 517 3.78 10.40 -21.87
CA SER A 517 5.14 9.87 -21.99
C SER A 517 5.18 8.36 -21.75
N ILE A 518 6.22 7.69 -22.25
CA ILE A 518 6.42 6.25 -21.99
C ILE A 518 6.67 5.98 -20.50
N GLU A 519 7.33 6.92 -19.81
CA GLU A 519 7.55 6.89 -18.37
C GLU A 519 6.22 6.98 -17.61
N LEU A 520 5.31 7.85 -18.06
CA LEU A 520 3.95 7.90 -17.51
C LEU A 520 3.19 6.59 -17.76
N ALA A 521 3.29 6.01 -18.96
CA ALA A 521 2.66 4.71 -19.24
C ALA A 521 3.16 3.60 -18.30
N HIS A 522 4.47 3.50 -18.06
CA HIS A 522 5.04 2.56 -17.09
C HIS A 522 4.56 2.83 -15.67
N TRP A 523 4.53 4.10 -15.26
CA TRP A 523 4.06 4.49 -13.94
C TRP A 523 2.58 4.18 -13.72
N LEU A 524 1.71 4.39 -14.71
CA LEU A 524 0.29 4.02 -14.64
C LEU A 524 0.10 2.50 -14.46
N VAL A 525 0.94 1.70 -15.14
CA VAL A 525 0.96 0.24 -14.98
C VAL A 525 1.45 -0.16 -13.58
N GLU A 526 2.53 0.47 -13.08
CA GLU A 526 3.05 0.24 -11.73
C GLU A 526 2.00 0.60 -10.65
N LYS A 527 1.22 1.65 -10.89
CA LYS A 527 0.08 2.06 -10.04
C LYS A 527 -1.18 1.22 -10.25
N GLN A 528 -1.19 0.27 -11.17
CA GLN A 528 -2.33 -0.59 -11.49
C GLN A 528 -3.61 0.21 -11.83
N VAL A 529 -3.46 1.26 -12.64
CA VAL A 529 -4.60 2.05 -13.14
C VAL A 529 -5.48 1.18 -14.02
N ALA A 530 -6.79 1.21 -13.81
CA ALA A 530 -7.72 0.37 -14.56
C ALA A 530 -7.99 0.92 -15.96
N LEU A 531 -8.17 2.24 -16.07
CA LEU A 531 -8.57 2.89 -17.33
C LEU A 531 -8.00 4.30 -17.43
N ILE A 532 -7.62 4.70 -18.63
CA ILE A 532 -7.40 6.10 -18.99
C ILE A 532 -8.36 6.55 -20.08
N GLY A 533 -8.87 7.77 -19.95
CA GLY A 533 -9.73 8.42 -20.92
C GLY A 533 -9.11 9.72 -21.43
N VAL A 534 -9.08 9.95 -22.74
CA VAL A 534 -8.49 11.16 -23.34
C VAL A 534 -9.37 11.79 -24.41
N GLU A 535 -9.21 13.10 -24.63
CA GLU A 535 -9.90 13.86 -25.69
C GLU A 535 -9.29 13.74 -27.11
N PRO A 536 -7.96 13.63 -27.26
CA PRO A 536 -7.34 13.42 -28.56
C PRO A 536 -7.73 12.06 -29.17
N PRO A 537 -7.43 11.84 -30.46
CA PRO A 537 -7.78 10.60 -31.16
C PRO A 537 -6.79 9.44 -30.89
N SER A 538 -5.87 9.62 -29.93
CA SER A 538 -4.84 8.66 -29.52
C SER A 538 -4.23 9.10 -28.18
N VAL A 539 -3.76 8.18 -27.35
CA VAL A 539 -2.90 8.47 -26.18
C VAL A 539 -1.42 8.72 -26.55
N ALA A 540 -1.03 8.45 -27.79
CA ALA A 540 0.35 8.55 -28.30
C ALA A 540 0.41 9.16 -29.72
N ASP A 541 1.57 9.66 -30.15
CA ASP A 541 1.70 10.31 -31.47
C ASP A 541 1.41 9.35 -32.64
N VAL A 542 0.28 9.56 -33.32
CA VAL A 542 -0.18 8.76 -34.47
C VAL A 542 0.69 8.89 -35.72
N ASN A 543 1.60 9.87 -35.75
CA ASN A 543 2.58 10.04 -36.82
C ASN A 543 3.93 9.38 -36.50
N ASN A 544 4.11 8.88 -35.27
CA ASN A 544 5.28 8.16 -34.83
C ASN A 544 4.92 6.71 -34.47
N LYS A 545 5.08 5.79 -35.44
CA LYS A 545 4.69 4.38 -35.29
C LYS A 545 5.38 3.68 -34.11
N VAL A 546 6.63 4.05 -33.79
CA VAL A 546 7.38 3.43 -32.69
C VAL A 546 6.75 3.83 -31.36
N GLU A 547 6.60 5.14 -31.12
CA GLU A 547 5.96 5.67 -29.91
C GLU A 547 4.53 5.16 -29.75
N LEU A 548 3.74 5.22 -30.83
CA LEU A 548 2.36 4.71 -30.83
C LEU A 548 2.31 3.25 -30.38
N THR A 549 3.18 2.40 -30.92
CA THR A 549 3.22 0.98 -30.57
C THR A 549 3.68 0.77 -29.13
N ASP A 550 4.75 1.44 -28.71
CA ASP A 550 5.38 1.21 -27.41
C ASP A 550 4.46 1.63 -26.25
N VAL A 551 3.81 2.78 -26.37
CA VAL A 551 2.86 3.27 -25.35
C VAL A 551 1.66 2.34 -25.22
N HIS A 552 1.00 1.98 -26.33
CA HIS A 552 -0.17 1.09 -26.29
C HIS A 552 0.19 -0.30 -25.76
N GLN A 553 1.29 -0.90 -26.22
CA GLN A 553 1.72 -2.20 -25.73
C GLN A 553 2.06 -2.17 -24.23
N THR A 554 2.64 -1.08 -23.74
CA THR A 554 2.96 -0.91 -22.31
C THR A 554 1.68 -0.90 -21.48
N LEU A 555 0.72 -0.04 -21.83
CA LEU A 555 -0.57 0.07 -21.15
C LEU A 555 -1.35 -1.26 -21.18
N PHE A 556 -1.51 -1.88 -22.35
CA PHE A 556 -2.28 -3.12 -22.47
C PHE A 556 -1.63 -4.32 -21.79
N ARG A 557 -0.29 -4.43 -21.80
CA ARG A 557 0.41 -5.48 -21.02
C ARG A 557 0.20 -5.31 -19.52
N GLY A 558 0.07 -4.07 -19.06
CA GLY A 558 -0.25 -3.74 -17.67
C GLY A 558 -1.74 -3.77 -17.32
N GLY A 559 -2.62 -4.08 -18.28
CA GLY A 559 -4.07 -4.16 -18.05
C GLY A 559 -4.82 -2.83 -18.06
N VAL A 560 -4.17 -1.73 -18.46
CA VAL A 560 -4.82 -0.41 -18.55
C VAL A 560 -5.69 -0.33 -19.80
N THR A 561 -6.98 -0.09 -19.63
CA THR A 561 -7.93 0.12 -20.74
C THR A 561 -7.90 1.57 -21.23
N ILE A 562 -8.11 1.79 -22.52
CA ILE A 562 -8.00 3.10 -23.16
C ILE A 562 -9.35 3.50 -23.75
N VAL A 563 -9.80 4.72 -23.45
CA VAL A 563 -10.94 5.38 -24.10
C VAL A 563 -10.47 6.69 -24.72
N GLU A 564 -10.77 6.91 -25.99
CA GLU A 564 -10.24 8.04 -26.74
C GLU A 564 -11.36 8.86 -27.39
N GLY A 565 -11.02 10.08 -27.82
CA GLY A 565 -11.96 10.95 -28.50
C GLY A 565 -13.08 11.51 -27.61
N LEU A 566 -12.87 11.58 -26.29
CA LEU A 566 -13.83 12.16 -25.35
C LEU A 566 -14.07 13.65 -25.60
N VAL A 567 -15.22 14.15 -25.15
CA VAL A 567 -15.63 15.56 -25.21
C VAL A 567 -16.26 16.01 -23.89
N ASN A 568 -16.50 17.32 -23.73
CA ASN A 568 -17.25 17.90 -22.60
C ASN A 568 -16.60 17.66 -21.22
N LEU A 569 -15.29 17.38 -21.17
CA LEU A 569 -14.58 17.15 -19.91
C LEU A 569 -14.52 18.40 -19.02
N ASP A 570 -14.77 19.58 -19.59
CA ASP A 570 -14.90 20.84 -18.87
C ASP A 570 -16.12 20.92 -17.95
N GLN A 571 -17.09 20.01 -18.11
CA GLN A 571 -18.28 19.92 -17.29
C GLN A 571 -18.11 19.00 -16.06
N LEU A 572 -16.99 18.29 -15.98
CA LEU A 572 -16.68 17.36 -14.90
C LEU A 572 -16.18 18.10 -13.65
N PRO A 573 -16.57 17.65 -12.45
CA PRO A 573 -16.08 18.24 -11.21
C PRO A 573 -14.60 17.89 -10.98
N PRO A 574 -13.91 18.66 -10.12
CA PRO A 574 -12.57 18.28 -9.64
C PRO A 574 -12.61 17.08 -8.68
N SER A 575 -13.78 16.78 -8.07
CA SER A 575 -14.01 15.62 -7.22
C SER A 575 -14.25 14.34 -8.04
N GLU A 576 -14.24 13.17 -7.39
CA GLU A 576 -14.54 11.89 -8.04
C GLU A 576 -15.95 11.87 -8.65
N PHE A 577 -16.08 11.21 -9.80
CA PHE A 577 -17.35 10.98 -10.49
C PHE A 577 -17.43 9.56 -11.01
N GLN A 578 -18.64 9.06 -11.26
CA GLN A 578 -18.80 7.74 -11.89
C GLN A 578 -18.60 7.89 -13.40
N PHE A 579 -17.65 7.16 -13.98
CA PHE A 579 -17.42 7.08 -15.43
C PHE A 579 -17.92 5.74 -15.97
N ILE A 580 -18.53 5.75 -17.16
CA ILE A 580 -19.07 4.56 -17.83
C ILE A 580 -18.80 4.66 -19.33
N ALA A 581 -18.10 3.67 -19.90
CA ALA A 581 -17.81 3.55 -21.33
C ALA A 581 -17.80 2.07 -21.75
N VAL A 582 -18.98 1.46 -21.85
CA VAL A 582 -19.12 0.03 -22.14
C VAL A 582 -19.17 -0.22 -23.66
N PRO A 583 -18.32 -1.11 -24.22
CA PRO A 583 -18.35 -1.44 -25.65
C PRO A 583 -19.58 -2.25 -26.06
N LEU A 584 -19.88 -2.23 -27.36
CA LEU A 584 -20.70 -3.28 -27.96
C LEU A 584 -19.97 -4.63 -27.79
N ASN A 585 -20.73 -5.70 -27.54
CA ASN A 585 -20.20 -7.05 -27.45
C ASN A 585 -19.89 -7.62 -28.84
N ILE A 586 -18.73 -7.24 -29.40
CA ILE A 586 -18.28 -7.64 -30.74
C ILE A 586 -17.27 -8.78 -30.59
N VAL A 587 -17.64 -9.97 -31.07
CA VAL A 587 -16.77 -11.15 -31.06
C VAL A 587 -15.49 -10.88 -31.84
N GLY A 588 -14.35 -11.00 -31.16
CA GLY A 588 -13.04 -10.76 -31.78
C GLY A 588 -12.70 -9.30 -32.03
N GLY A 589 -13.49 -8.35 -31.51
CA GLY A 589 -13.31 -6.92 -31.75
C GLY A 589 -11.99 -6.36 -31.17
N ASP A 590 -11.36 -5.45 -31.92
CA ASP A 590 -10.14 -4.72 -31.54
C ASP A 590 -10.42 -3.33 -30.95
N GLY A 591 -11.54 -2.74 -31.30
CA GLY A 591 -12.05 -1.48 -30.77
C GLY A 591 -13.51 -1.28 -31.14
N CYS A 592 -14.19 -0.35 -30.48
CA CYS A 592 -15.58 -0.03 -30.80
C CYS A 592 -15.92 1.41 -30.37
N PRO A 593 -16.71 2.16 -31.17
CA PRO A 593 -17.33 3.39 -30.70
C PRO A 593 -18.22 3.12 -29.48
N VAL A 594 -18.16 4.01 -28.49
CA VAL A 594 -18.89 3.85 -27.21
C VAL A 594 -19.72 5.07 -26.87
N ARG A 595 -20.76 4.85 -26.06
CA ARG A 595 -21.41 5.93 -25.33
C ARG A 595 -20.70 6.10 -23.99
N ALA A 596 -19.76 7.03 -23.93
CA ALA A 596 -19.10 7.44 -22.70
C ALA A 596 -19.94 8.48 -21.94
N ILE A 597 -20.22 8.23 -20.67
CA ILE A 597 -20.94 9.16 -19.79
C ILE A 597 -20.24 9.28 -18.44
N ALA A 598 -20.47 10.43 -17.78
CA ALA A 598 -20.20 10.60 -16.37
C ALA A 598 -21.50 10.83 -15.59
N ILE A 599 -21.59 10.28 -14.38
CA ILE A 599 -22.65 10.59 -13.42
C ILE A 599 -21.99 11.35 -12.28
N VAL A 600 -22.40 12.61 -12.11
CA VAL A 600 -21.85 13.52 -11.09
C VAL A 600 -22.92 13.76 -10.03
N ASN A 601 -22.54 13.66 -8.77
CA ASN A 601 -23.43 14.05 -7.69
C ASN A 601 -23.33 15.58 -7.57
N ASP A 602 -24.47 16.27 -7.57
CA ASP A 602 -24.48 17.65 -7.15
C ASP A 602 -24.16 17.64 -5.65
N GLU A 603 -22.99 18.18 -5.26
CA GLU A 603 -22.68 18.35 -3.84
C GLU A 603 -23.83 19.15 -3.22
N VAL A 604 -24.45 18.58 -2.17
CA VAL A 604 -25.31 19.35 -1.29
C VAL A 604 -24.39 20.36 -0.63
N SER A 605 -24.42 21.60 -1.11
CA SER A 605 -23.73 22.72 -0.49
C SER A 605 -24.22 22.84 0.96
N GLY A 606 -23.41 22.32 1.88
CA GLY A 606 -23.61 22.36 3.33
C GLY A 606 -22.82 23.47 3.97
#